data_AF-F2TZ45-F1
#
_entry.id   AF-F2TZ45-F1
#
_cell.length_a   1.000
_cell.length_b   1.000
_cell.length_c   1.000
_cell.angle_alpha   90.00
_cell.angle_beta   90.00
_cell.angle_gamma   90.00
#
_symmetry.space_group_name_H-M   'P 1'
#
loop_
_entity.id
_entity.type
_entity.pdbx_description
1 polymer ?
#
loop_
_entity_poly.entity_id
_entity_poly.type
_entity_poly.pdbx_seq_one_letter_code
_entity_poly.pdbx_strand_id
1 'polypeptide(L)'
;MTTRGSGRGTGVRKPGAVASGTKRSTTSTAASKTAKSKAGPAKKVSASSRAAASSSSSSSSSTSKVKSTTTAKKAGSTSTTARRGRATATGRKTNVASRTKGTKTAAAKKKKKPELSPEEKQRRDAAIVIQRNMRRVLAQRHAAKLKKDKEEYEKTMEELEREAWLALVKREQEQDRLRMQLEMQKRKEKKERMQREKDMREAAFDGEIDTLLNLFDKFELDIDAADGNGDTPLLEAAGGGHVAAVNLLISRGADVNAQGRFDRTPLYRAAFGGHADVVSVLLEAGGDPRVYDSEGITPAEVASNDEVAAIIKEWDIALTDAKLVQLKEQKHQRLLAEKARKEEETQSLEKVVADAEAAYKAHRNMLTKARMELEKRIREHDEVVQRGDERLAEVTLKTIKDAEAEVARAELKFEAAEIEVRNARLKLREQRLAAAEEEEHDGGGGGDERRAGWLKCSVRELDDVLVRDVGDRIASSGKWPLLVDRSKQVATFLRYRNTNYVNMCSPYDTEKDRLRIALLGSIRYAKPLVLDLMDVDASTLLEDRFNAIQPDLFINLVNKNIMHDFCYSTLIRKEDGEEYELKRFNQARIDEHFKVYVVTQDPYPDDELVSQFFPIQVLPAGASL
;
A
#
# COMPACT_ATOMS: atom_id res chain seq x y z
N MET A 1 51.78 22.81 -11.01
CA MET A 1 53.19 23.00 -10.63
C MET A 1 53.29 24.13 -9.61
N THR A 2 54.37 24.18 -8.84
CA THR A 2 54.58 25.05 -7.67
C THR A 2 54.71 26.53 -7.99
N THR A 3 54.17 27.40 -7.12
CA THR A 3 54.96 28.43 -6.40
C THR A 3 54.21 28.99 -5.19
N ARG A 4 54.92 29.25 -4.09
CA ARG A 4 54.45 29.99 -2.91
C ARG A 4 54.78 31.49 -3.09
N GLY A 5 53.92 32.38 -2.59
CA GLY A 5 54.23 33.79 -2.37
C GLY A 5 53.73 34.21 -0.99
N SER A 6 54.64 34.67 -0.12
CA SER A 6 54.34 35.10 1.26
C SER A 6 54.53 36.61 1.38
N GLY A 7 53.52 37.32 1.90
CA GLY A 7 53.59 38.75 2.19
C GLY A 7 53.22 39.02 3.66
N ARG A 8 54.14 39.60 4.43
CA ARG A 8 53.94 40.05 5.82
C ARG A 8 54.05 41.57 5.90
N GLY A 9 53.18 42.18 6.71
CA GLY A 9 53.36 43.50 7.33
C GLY A 9 52.15 43.75 8.24
N THR A 10 52.18 43.71 9.58
CA THR A 10 53.00 44.35 10.63
C THR A 10 52.74 45.84 10.85
N GLY A 11 52.00 46.16 11.91
CA GLY A 11 51.89 47.50 12.49
C GLY A 11 50.51 47.81 13.10
N VAL A 12 50.32 48.32 14.33
CA VAL A 12 51.03 48.20 15.63
C VAL A 12 50.14 48.88 16.70
N ARG A 13 49.94 48.25 17.89
CA ARG A 13 49.79 48.81 19.29
C ARG A 13 48.95 50.10 19.52
N LYS A 14 48.25 50.39 20.65
CA LYS A 14 48.07 49.91 22.06
C LYS A 14 47.03 50.90 22.74
N PRO A 15 46.88 51.06 24.09
CA PRO A 15 46.32 50.15 25.11
C PRO A 15 45.33 50.83 26.13
N GLY A 16 44.88 50.11 27.17
CA GLY A 16 44.32 50.66 28.43
C GLY A 16 42.83 50.33 28.64
N ALA A 17 42.41 49.50 29.61
CA ALA A 17 42.33 49.72 31.08
C ALA A 17 41.18 50.70 31.46
N VAL A 18 40.37 50.51 32.50
CA VAL A 18 40.62 49.98 33.88
C VAL A 18 39.40 49.19 34.41
N ALA A 19 39.59 48.43 35.49
CA ALA A 19 38.58 47.58 36.15
C ALA A 19 37.75 48.30 37.24
N SER A 20 36.62 47.69 37.62
CA SER A 20 36.09 47.73 38.99
C SER A 20 35.22 46.50 39.26
N GLY A 21 35.36 45.87 40.42
CA GLY A 21 34.46 44.79 40.86
C GLY A 21 33.99 45.03 42.30
N THR A 22 32.92 44.35 42.71
CA THR A 22 32.42 44.40 44.09
C THR A 22 31.97 43.01 44.55
N LYS A 23 32.15 42.70 45.83
CA LYS A 23 31.84 41.41 46.47
C LYS A 23 30.68 41.56 47.46
N ARG A 24 30.07 40.41 47.83
CA ARG A 24 29.27 40.15 49.06
C ARG A 24 27.90 40.87 49.13
N SER A 25 26.91 40.41 49.92
CA SER A 25 26.91 39.37 50.97
C SER A 25 25.54 38.70 51.21
N THR A 26 25.59 37.42 51.57
CA THR A 26 24.77 36.65 52.54
C THR A 26 23.62 37.33 53.33
N THR A 27 22.49 36.62 53.45
CA THR A 27 21.83 36.11 54.70
C THR A 27 20.68 35.14 54.31
N SER A 28 20.68 33.85 54.67
CA SER A 28 20.04 33.23 55.87
C SER A 28 18.61 33.73 56.16
N THR A 29 17.58 32.87 56.21
CA THR A 29 17.18 32.03 57.39
C THR A 29 16.06 31.06 56.90
N ALA A 30 16.18 29.73 57.00
CA ALA A 30 15.76 28.81 58.10
C ALA A 30 14.24 28.86 58.49
N ALA A 31 13.56 27.82 59.01
CA ALA A 31 13.73 26.35 59.00
C ALA A 31 12.61 25.66 59.82
N SER A 32 12.09 24.50 59.39
CA SER A 32 11.46 23.43 60.22
C SER A 32 11.04 22.26 59.30
N LYS A 33 11.52 21.01 59.40
CA LYS A 33 11.52 19.98 60.49
C LYS A 33 10.08 19.61 60.91
N THR A 34 9.58 18.39 60.67
CA THR A 34 9.89 17.10 61.36
C THR A 34 9.27 15.89 60.61
N ALA A 35 9.51 14.60 60.88
CA ALA A 35 10.68 13.84 61.39
C ALA A 35 10.44 12.30 61.37
N LYS A 36 11.50 11.50 61.12
CA LYS A 36 11.68 10.06 61.49
C LYS A 36 10.77 9.02 60.76
N SER A 37 11.18 7.75 60.55
CA SER A 37 12.16 6.94 61.30
C SER A 37 12.87 5.81 60.49
N LYS A 38 14.09 5.44 60.93
CA LYS A 38 14.74 4.09 61.07
C LYS A 38 14.45 2.95 60.07
N ALA A 39 15.38 2.01 59.76
CA ALA A 39 16.83 1.87 59.97
C ALA A 39 17.36 0.67 59.14
N GLY A 40 18.66 0.61 58.82
CA GLY A 40 19.32 -0.53 58.14
C GLY A 40 19.70 -1.70 59.09
N PRO A 41 20.66 -2.59 58.72
CA PRO A 41 21.98 -2.22 58.18
C PRO A 41 22.54 -3.10 57.03
N ALA A 42 23.74 -2.75 56.55
CA ALA A 42 24.46 -3.41 55.45
C ALA A 42 25.87 -3.91 55.86
N LYS A 43 26.47 -4.76 55.02
CA LYS A 43 27.94 -4.98 54.85
C LYS A 43 28.17 -5.14 53.32
N LYS A 44 28.99 -4.29 52.67
CA LYS A 44 30.45 -4.43 52.40
C LYS A 44 30.80 -5.77 51.72
N VAL A 45 31.64 -5.84 50.68
CA VAL A 45 32.94 -5.13 50.50
C VAL A 45 33.33 -4.87 49.02
N SER A 46 34.27 -3.93 48.82
CA SER A 46 35.25 -3.72 47.71
C SER A 46 35.20 -4.60 46.43
N ALA A 47 35.23 -4.11 45.19
CA ALA A 47 36.00 -3.02 44.52
C ALA A 47 37.30 -3.47 43.79
N SER A 48 37.46 -2.88 42.60
CA SER A 48 38.69 -2.60 41.83
C SER A 48 38.98 -3.43 40.57
N SER A 49 39.68 -2.76 39.66
CA SER A 49 39.80 -3.02 38.22
C SER A 49 41.24 -3.25 37.77
N ARG A 50 41.38 -3.80 36.54
CA ARG A 50 42.53 -3.86 35.60
C ARG A 50 42.80 -5.30 35.14
N ALA A 51 43.40 -5.61 33.99
CA ALA A 51 43.61 -4.97 32.69
C ALA A 51 44.62 -5.87 31.93
N ALA A 52 44.41 -6.05 30.63
CA ALA A 52 45.42 -6.37 29.58
C ALA A 52 46.26 -7.68 29.61
N ALA A 53 46.40 -8.23 28.38
CA ALA A 53 47.45 -9.17 27.91
C ALA A 53 47.40 -10.62 28.45
N SER A 54 47.89 -11.66 27.76
CA SER A 54 48.66 -11.72 26.51
C SER A 54 48.43 -13.02 25.68
N SER A 55 48.61 -12.87 24.36
CA SER A 55 49.04 -13.81 23.30
C SER A 55 49.46 -15.27 23.58
N SER A 56 49.41 -16.08 22.50
CA SER A 56 50.11 -17.36 22.15
C SER A 56 49.15 -18.55 21.95
N SER A 57 49.31 -19.43 20.95
CA SER A 57 50.23 -19.41 19.79
C SER A 57 49.79 -20.35 18.65
N SER A 58 50.22 -20.01 17.42
CA SER A 58 50.80 -20.90 16.40
C SER A 58 50.07 -22.17 15.90
N SER A 59 49.81 -22.18 14.58
CA SER A 59 50.09 -23.28 13.61
C SER A 59 49.85 -24.74 14.03
N SER A 60 49.17 -25.56 13.22
CA SER A 60 49.82 -26.08 11.99
C SER A 60 48.88 -27.01 11.20
N SER A 61 49.09 -27.07 9.90
CA SER A 61 48.51 -28.08 9.01
C SER A 61 49.44 -29.27 8.85
N SER A 62 48.94 -30.53 8.93
CA SER A 62 49.19 -31.59 7.92
C SER A 62 48.76 -33.00 8.36
N THR A 63 48.11 -33.74 7.44
CA THR A 63 48.20 -35.20 7.22
C THR A 63 48.04 -36.14 8.44
N SER A 64 47.01 -36.99 8.55
CA SER A 64 46.77 -38.22 7.74
C SER A 64 45.68 -39.10 8.45
N LYS A 65 45.34 -40.38 8.16
CA LYS A 65 45.91 -41.45 7.32
C LYS A 65 44.88 -42.58 7.00
N VAL A 66 44.67 -42.90 5.71
CA VAL A 66 44.65 -44.27 5.12
C VAL A 66 43.50 -45.29 5.38
N LYS A 67 42.91 -45.79 4.25
CA LYS A 67 42.27 -47.12 3.98
C LYS A 67 40.93 -47.48 4.72
N SER A 68 40.02 -48.30 4.17
CA SER A 68 39.91 -48.93 2.83
C SER A 68 38.53 -49.57 2.52
N THR A 69 38.26 -49.78 1.22
CA THR A 69 37.55 -50.93 0.59
C THR A 69 36.07 -51.25 0.88
N THR A 70 35.24 -50.90 -0.11
CA THR A 70 34.24 -51.75 -0.82
C THR A 70 33.18 -52.57 -0.04
N THR A 71 31.92 -52.34 -0.38
CA THR A 71 31.05 -53.32 -1.08
C THR A 71 29.86 -52.61 -1.76
N ALA A 72 29.21 -53.24 -2.73
CA ALA A 72 28.24 -52.61 -3.62
C ALA A 72 26.82 -53.19 -3.51
N LYS A 73 25.77 -52.37 -3.70
CA LYS A 73 24.58 -52.70 -4.54
C LYS A 73 23.51 -51.60 -4.64
N LYS A 74 23.02 -51.42 -5.88
CA LYS A 74 21.63 -51.15 -6.34
C LYS A 74 20.71 -50.15 -5.60
N ALA A 75 20.34 -49.12 -6.36
CA ALA A 75 18.98 -48.75 -6.80
C ALA A 75 17.83 -48.57 -5.77
N GLY A 76 17.14 -47.42 -5.89
CA GLY A 76 15.80 -47.21 -5.32
C GLY A 76 15.42 -45.73 -5.24
N SER A 77 14.74 -45.22 -6.27
CA SER A 77 14.16 -43.88 -6.27
C SER A 77 12.68 -43.91 -5.86
N THR A 78 12.34 -43.28 -4.74
CA THR A 78 10.98 -42.91 -4.32
C THR A 78 11.12 -41.69 -3.39
N SER A 79 10.25 -40.68 -3.37
CA SER A 79 8.97 -40.50 -4.07
C SER A 79 8.63 -39.00 -4.16
N THR A 80 8.26 -38.52 -5.34
CA THR A 80 7.57 -37.22 -5.50
C THR A 80 6.11 -37.50 -5.85
N THR A 81 5.23 -37.33 -4.87
CA THR A 81 3.80 -37.64 -5.02
C THR A 81 3.07 -36.50 -5.74
N ALA A 82 2.20 -36.86 -6.69
CA ALA A 82 1.52 -35.91 -7.57
C ALA A 82 0.22 -35.35 -6.98
N ARG A 83 -0.23 -34.19 -7.52
CA ARG A 83 -1.55 -33.99 -8.16
C ARG A 83 -1.46 -32.75 -9.06
N ARG A 84 -1.65 -32.83 -10.38
CA ARG A 84 -2.89 -33.09 -11.16
C ARG A 84 -3.93 -31.97 -11.08
N GLY A 85 -3.91 -31.10 -12.09
CA GLY A 85 -5.12 -30.49 -12.64
C GLY A 85 -6.02 -31.55 -13.29
N ARG A 86 -7.31 -31.24 -13.39
CA ARG A 86 -8.42 -32.19 -13.60
C ARG A 86 -9.14 -31.89 -14.91
N ALA A 87 -9.03 -32.79 -15.89
CA ALA A 87 -9.92 -32.77 -17.06
C ALA A 87 -11.32 -33.26 -16.65
N THR A 88 -12.34 -32.61 -17.20
CA THR A 88 -13.77 -32.93 -16.97
C THR A 88 -14.19 -34.19 -17.73
N ALA A 89 -15.19 -34.90 -17.20
CA ALA A 89 -15.69 -36.14 -17.77
C ALA A 89 -17.07 -35.94 -18.41
N THR A 90 -17.16 -36.12 -19.73
CA THR A 90 -18.41 -36.31 -20.46
C THR A 90 -18.42 -37.72 -21.07
N GLY A 91 -18.91 -38.68 -20.29
CA GLY A 91 -18.96 -40.08 -20.72
C GLY A 91 -20.10 -40.34 -21.70
N ARG A 92 -19.80 -40.42 -23.01
CA ARG A 92 -20.75 -40.96 -23.99
C ARG A 92 -20.54 -42.47 -24.17
N LYS A 93 -21.29 -43.27 -23.41
CA LYS A 93 -21.48 -44.69 -23.71
C LYS A 93 -22.42 -44.82 -24.91
N THR A 94 -21.94 -45.34 -26.03
CA THR A 94 -22.80 -45.87 -27.10
C THR A 94 -22.70 -47.39 -27.14
N ASN A 95 -23.85 -48.05 -27.01
CA ASN A 95 -23.95 -49.50 -27.02
C ASN A 95 -23.56 -50.07 -28.38
N VAL A 96 -22.76 -51.14 -28.38
CA VAL A 96 -22.92 -52.20 -29.39
C VAL A 96 -23.83 -53.24 -28.78
N ALA A 97 -25.05 -53.32 -29.31
CA ALA A 97 -26.06 -54.27 -28.85
C ALA A 97 -25.82 -55.69 -29.41
N SER A 98 -26.57 -56.64 -28.84
CA SER A 98 -26.64 -58.06 -29.21
C SER A 98 -25.52 -58.96 -28.63
N ARG A 99 -25.79 -60.23 -28.30
CA ARG A 99 -27.05 -60.99 -28.43
C ARG A 99 -27.21 -62.03 -27.33
N THR A 100 -28.47 -62.32 -27.01
CA THR A 100 -28.94 -63.34 -26.07
C THR A 100 -28.31 -64.72 -26.29
N LYS A 101 -28.03 -65.43 -25.18
CA LYS A 101 -27.80 -66.88 -25.19
C LYS A 101 -29.10 -67.60 -25.57
N GLY A 102 -29.32 -67.79 -26.86
CA GLY A 102 -30.39 -68.62 -27.40
C GLY A 102 -29.84 -69.95 -27.92
N THR A 103 -30.17 -71.05 -27.24
CA THR A 103 -29.89 -72.41 -27.70
C THR A 103 -30.75 -72.76 -28.92
N LYS A 104 -30.16 -72.73 -30.13
CA LYS A 104 -30.67 -73.51 -31.26
C LYS A 104 -29.53 -74.16 -32.03
N THR A 105 -29.65 -75.48 -32.17
CA THR A 105 -28.85 -76.32 -33.05
C THR A 105 -29.12 -75.96 -34.51
N ALA A 106 -28.07 -75.56 -35.22
CA ALA A 106 -28.10 -75.43 -36.69
C ALA A 106 -26.77 -75.94 -37.24
N ALA A 107 -26.82 -77.03 -38.01
CA ALA A 107 -25.65 -77.70 -38.57
C ALA A 107 -25.04 -76.89 -39.73
N ALA A 108 -24.30 -75.83 -39.40
CA ALA A 108 -23.50 -75.10 -40.36
C ALA A 108 -22.34 -75.99 -40.84
N LYS A 109 -22.44 -76.53 -42.06
CA LYS A 109 -21.35 -77.22 -42.75
C LYS A 109 -20.11 -76.33 -42.74
N LYS A 110 -19.12 -76.67 -41.91
CA LYS A 110 -17.76 -76.11 -42.01
C LYS A 110 -17.22 -76.46 -43.40
N LYS A 111 -17.26 -75.53 -44.35
CA LYS A 111 -16.33 -75.58 -45.49
C LYS A 111 -14.94 -75.64 -44.86
N LYS A 112 -14.24 -76.78 -44.99
CA LYS A 112 -12.83 -76.88 -44.63
C LYS A 112 -12.13 -75.70 -45.33
N LYS A 113 -11.43 -74.86 -44.57
CA LYS A 113 -10.37 -74.05 -45.18
C LYS A 113 -9.45 -75.05 -45.88
N PRO A 114 -9.00 -74.79 -47.13
CA PRO A 114 -8.07 -75.69 -47.78
C PRO A 114 -6.90 -75.94 -46.84
N GLU A 115 -6.54 -77.21 -46.65
CA GLU A 115 -5.38 -77.58 -45.85
C GLU A 115 -4.15 -77.17 -46.66
N LEU A 116 -3.65 -75.96 -46.38
CA LEU A 116 -2.47 -75.40 -47.03
C LEU A 116 -1.34 -76.43 -46.99
N SER A 117 -0.72 -76.66 -48.14
CA SER A 117 0.47 -77.50 -48.29
C SER A 117 1.54 -77.11 -47.26
N PRO A 118 2.40 -78.03 -46.78
CA PRO A 118 3.50 -77.71 -45.88
C PRO A 118 4.30 -76.47 -46.33
N GLU A 119 4.58 -76.34 -47.63
CA GLU A 119 5.23 -75.16 -48.20
C GLU A 119 4.39 -73.87 -48.08
N GLU A 120 3.07 -73.94 -48.30
CA GLU A 120 2.19 -72.79 -48.21
C GLU A 120 2.02 -72.31 -46.77
N LYS A 121 2.02 -73.21 -45.79
CA LYS A 121 2.13 -72.86 -44.37
C LYS A 121 3.46 -72.16 -44.10
N GLN A 122 4.57 -72.71 -44.57
CA GLN A 122 5.91 -72.14 -44.37
C GLN A 122 6.03 -70.74 -44.99
N ARG A 123 5.48 -70.53 -46.21
CA ARG A 123 5.36 -69.21 -46.85
C ARG A 123 4.47 -68.25 -46.06
N ARG A 124 3.35 -68.74 -45.49
CA ARG A 124 2.43 -67.93 -44.69
C ARG A 124 3.06 -67.50 -43.36
N ASP A 125 3.77 -68.39 -42.68
CA ASP A 125 4.45 -68.09 -41.43
C ASP A 125 5.64 -67.16 -41.66
N ALA A 126 6.41 -67.35 -42.75
CA ALA A 126 7.43 -66.40 -43.20
C ALA A 126 6.83 -65.01 -43.50
N ALA A 127 5.70 -64.95 -44.21
CA ALA A 127 5.00 -63.68 -44.47
C ALA A 127 4.52 -63.00 -43.18
N ILE A 128 4.04 -63.75 -42.18
CA ILE A 128 3.67 -63.21 -40.86
C ILE A 128 4.89 -62.65 -40.14
N VAL A 129 6.04 -63.34 -40.17
CA VAL A 129 7.31 -62.84 -39.59
C VAL A 129 7.77 -61.57 -40.28
N ILE A 130 7.74 -61.52 -41.62
CA ILE A 130 8.10 -60.33 -42.42
C ILE A 130 7.16 -59.16 -42.09
N GLN A 131 5.84 -59.38 -42.07
CA GLN A 131 4.86 -58.34 -41.71
C GLN A 131 5.03 -57.85 -40.26
N ARG A 132 5.34 -58.74 -39.32
CA ARG A 132 5.61 -58.39 -37.91
C ARG A 132 6.86 -57.53 -37.78
N ASN A 133 7.93 -57.88 -38.49
CA ASN A 133 9.17 -57.10 -38.51
C ASN A 133 8.97 -55.75 -39.20
N MET A 134 8.23 -55.69 -40.32
CA MET A 134 7.89 -54.44 -41.00
C MET A 134 7.08 -53.50 -40.09
N ARG A 135 6.04 -54.00 -39.42
CA ARG A 135 5.27 -53.22 -38.43
C ARG A 135 6.13 -52.72 -37.27
N ARG A 136 7.10 -53.54 -36.82
CA ARG A 136 8.06 -53.14 -35.75
C ARG A 136 8.96 -52.00 -36.21
N VAL A 137 9.50 -52.06 -37.43
CA VAL A 137 10.33 -50.99 -38.01
C VAL A 137 9.52 -49.71 -38.24
N LEU A 138 8.28 -49.81 -38.74
CA LEU A 138 7.39 -48.65 -38.89
C LEU A 138 7.03 -48.01 -37.54
N ALA A 139 6.71 -48.82 -36.52
CA ALA A 139 6.45 -48.33 -35.17
C ALA A 139 7.69 -47.67 -34.54
N GLN A 140 8.89 -48.23 -34.76
CA GLN A 140 10.15 -47.61 -34.32
C GLN A 140 10.43 -46.29 -35.03
N ARG A 141 10.18 -46.19 -36.35
CA ARG A 141 10.29 -44.92 -37.09
C ARG A 141 9.28 -43.88 -36.60
N HIS A 142 8.03 -44.28 -36.35
CA HIS A 142 7.00 -43.39 -35.83
C HIS A 142 7.32 -42.90 -34.41
N ALA A 143 7.76 -43.79 -33.52
CA ALA A 143 8.20 -43.43 -32.17
C ALA A 143 9.45 -42.52 -32.18
N ALA A 144 10.40 -42.77 -33.08
CA ALA A 144 11.56 -41.91 -33.27
C ALA A 144 11.19 -40.52 -33.82
N LYS A 145 10.20 -40.45 -34.73
CA LYS A 145 9.64 -39.17 -35.21
C LYS A 145 8.96 -38.42 -34.06
N LEU A 146 8.00 -39.03 -33.37
CA LEU A 146 7.34 -38.42 -32.20
C LEU A 146 8.32 -37.94 -31.13
N LYS A 147 9.45 -38.64 -30.93
CA LYS A 147 10.50 -38.21 -30.01
C LYS A 147 11.20 -36.94 -30.49
N LYS A 148 11.51 -36.83 -31.80
CA LYS A 148 12.06 -35.60 -32.39
C LYS A 148 11.06 -34.45 -32.35
N ASP A 149 9.83 -34.68 -32.82
CA ASP A 149 8.76 -33.69 -32.82
C ASP A 149 8.53 -33.14 -31.39
N LYS A 150 8.64 -34.02 -30.38
CA LYS A 150 8.61 -33.63 -28.95
C LYS A 150 9.85 -32.85 -28.51
N GLU A 151 11.06 -33.29 -28.85
CA GLU A 151 12.32 -32.59 -28.51
C GLU A 151 12.42 -31.20 -29.18
N GLU A 152 11.82 -31.04 -30.36
CA GLU A 152 11.69 -29.76 -31.06
C GLU A 152 10.65 -28.86 -30.36
N TYR A 153 9.48 -29.41 -30.01
CA TYR A 153 8.47 -28.69 -29.23
C TYR A 153 9.00 -28.20 -27.87
N GLU A 154 9.67 -29.07 -27.10
CA GLU A 154 10.25 -28.73 -25.80
C GLU A 154 11.26 -27.57 -25.92
N LYS A 155 12.10 -27.55 -26.96
CA LYS A 155 13.00 -26.41 -27.24
C LYS A 155 12.25 -25.12 -27.58
N THR A 156 11.25 -25.18 -28.46
CA THR A 156 10.47 -23.99 -28.81
C THR A 156 9.72 -23.42 -27.60
N MET A 157 9.27 -24.28 -26.68
CA MET A 157 8.70 -23.85 -25.41
C MET A 157 9.74 -23.20 -24.49
N GLU A 158 10.92 -23.81 -24.32
CA GLU A 158 12.01 -23.20 -23.53
C GLU A 158 12.50 -21.86 -24.11
N GLU A 159 12.45 -21.68 -25.43
CA GLU A 159 12.75 -20.42 -26.12
C GLU A 159 11.66 -19.38 -25.82
N LEU A 160 10.38 -19.71 -26.02
CA LEU A 160 9.25 -18.82 -25.74
C LEU A 160 9.14 -18.44 -24.25
N GLU A 161 9.35 -19.37 -23.32
CA GLU A 161 9.37 -19.10 -21.88
C GLU A 161 10.51 -18.14 -21.50
N ARG A 162 11.69 -18.32 -22.10
CA ARG A 162 12.85 -17.44 -21.89
C ARG A 162 12.62 -16.05 -22.49
N GLU A 163 12.01 -15.96 -23.67
CA GLU A 163 11.63 -14.68 -24.29
C GLU A 163 10.56 -13.95 -23.45
N ALA A 164 9.53 -14.65 -22.97
CA ALA A 164 8.51 -14.09 -22.09
C ALA A 164 9.10 -13.58 -20.76
N TRP A 165 10.01 -14.34 -20.16
CA TRP A 165 10.72 -13.91 -18.95
C TRP A 165 11.60 -12.67 -19.21
N LEU A 166 12.36 -12.65 -20.30
CA LEU A 166 13.16 -11.49 -20.69
C LEU A 166 12.31 -10.26 -21.00
N ALA A 167 11.13 -10.42 -21.60
CA ALA A 167 10.19 -9.34 -21.86
C ALA A 167 9.60 -8.78 -20.54
N LEU A 168 9.28 -9.64 -19.58
CA LEU A 168 8.80 -9.24 -18.26
C LEU A 168 9.87 -8.44 -17.50
N VAL A 169 11.10 -8.93 -17.44
CA VAL A 169 12.23 -8.24 -16.77
C VAL A 169 12.56 -6.90 -17.44
N LYS A 170 12.50 -6.81 -18.78
CA LYS A 170 12.66 -5.54 -19.49
C LYS A 170 11.56 -4.53 -19.13
N ARG A 171 10.30 -4.97 -19.10
CA ARG A 171 9.16 -4.12 -18.73
C ARG A 171 9.28 -3.61 -17.29
N GLU A 172 9.75 -4.45 -16.37
CA GLU A 172 10.02 -4.06 -14.97
C GLU A 172 11.14 -3.01 -14.90
N GLN A 173 12.26 -3.22 -15.60
CA GLN A 173 13.36 -2.24 -15.69
C GLN A 173 12.94 -0.90 -16.33
N GLU A 174 12.07 -0.93 -17.35
CA GLU A 174 11.52 0.28 -17.96
C GLU A 174 10.58 1.01 -17.00
N GLN A 175 9.72 0.30 -16.27
CA GLN A 175 8.87 0.88 -15.24
C GLN A 175 9.67 1.52 -14.10
N ASP A 176 10.71 0.86 -13.60
CA ASP A 176 11.59 1.42 -12.57
C ASP A 176 12.41 2.61 -13.09
N ARG A 177 12.84 2.59 -14.34
CA ARG A 177 13.48 3.75 -14.98
C ARG A 177 12.54 4.95 -15.07
N LEU A 178 11.28 4.72 -15.44
CA LEU A 178 10.25 5.76 -15.47
C LEU A 178 9.91 6.28 -14.07
N ARG A 179 9.82 5.41 -13.05
CA ARG A 179 9.64 5.80 -11.64
C ARG A 179 10.78 6.70 -11.17
N MET A 180 12.03 6.31 -11.43
CA MET A 180 13.21 7.10 -11.07
C MET A 180 13.25 8.45 -11.82
N GLN A 181 12.83 8.50 -13.08
CA GLN A 181 12.71 9.76 -13.83
C GLN A 181 11.63 10.67 -13.26
N LEU A 182 10.45 10.13 -12.92
CA LEU A 182 9.34 10.87 -12.32
C LEU A 182 9.70 11.40 -10.93
N GLU A 183 10.38 10.59 -10.10
CA GLU A 183 10.86 11.04 -8.79
C GLU A 183 11.91 12.16 -8.94
N MET A 184 12.83 12.03 -9.90
CA MET A 184 13.82 13.07 -10.21
C MET A 184 13.18 14.35 -10.75
N GLN A 185 12.12 14.25 -11.55
CA GLN A 185 11.33 15.41 -12.00
C GLN A 185 10.62 16.07 -10.82
N LYS A 186 9.85 15.33 -10.02
CA LYS A 186 9.19 15.86 -8.81
C LYS A 186 10.18 16.53 -7.84
N ARG A 187 11.38 15.96 -7.67
CA ARG A 187 12.46 16.54 -6.84
C ARG A 187 13.10 17.78 -7.49
N LYS A 188 13.13 17.89 -8.81
CA LYS A 188 13.56 19.09 -9.54
C LYS A 188 12.51 20.19 -9.40
N GLU A 189 11.25 19.88 -9.69
CA GLU A 189 10.10 20.78 -9.57
C GLU A 189 9.96 21.33 -8.16
N LYS A 190 10.05 20.47 -7.12
CA LYS A 190 10.04 20.92 -5.72
C LYS A 190 11.21 21.85 -5.39
N LYS A 191 12.42 21.58 -5.91
CA LYS A 191 13.58 22.48 -5.73
C LYS A 191 13.39 23.81 -6.44
N GLU A 192 12.86 23.80 -7.66
CA GLU A 192 12.58 25.03 -8.41
C GLU A 192 11.44 25.83 -7.76
N ARG A 193 10.41 25.18 -7.22
CA ARG A 193 9.34 25.84 -6.44
C ARG A 193 9.92 26.51 -5.19
N MET A 194 10.65 25.76 -4.37
CA MET A 194 11.35 26.30 -3.18
C MET A 194 12.31 27.45 -3.54
N GLN A 195 12.95 27.39 -4.72
CA GLN A 195 13.80 28.47 -5.21
C GLN A 195 12.97 29.70 -5.61
N ARG A 196 11.86 29.54 -6.35
CA ARG A 196 10.96 30.67 -6.71
C ARG A 196 10.36 31.33 -5.47
N GLU A 197 9.96 30.55 -4.45
CA GLU A 197 9.46 31.06 -3.17
C GLU A 197 10.54 31.79 -2.37
N LYS A 198 11.80 31.38 -2.50
CA LYS A 198 12.96 32.10 -1.97
C LYS A 198 13.24 33.39 -2.74
N ASP A 199 13.31 33.31 -4.06
CA ASP A 199 13.57 34.45 -4.96
C ASP A 199 12.49 35.53 -4.78
N MET A 200 11.22 35.15 -4.58
CA MET A 200 10.11 36.03 -4.24
C MET A 200 10.33 36.79 -2.91
N ARG A 201 10.79 36.11 -1.85
CA ARG A 201 11.06 36.76 -0.56
C ARG A 201 12.28 37.66 -0.60
N GLU A 202 13.32 37.28 -1.33
CA GLU A 202 14.50 38.13 -1.55
C GLU A 202 14.14 39.37 -2.37
N ALA A 203 13.38 39.24 -3.46
CA ALA A 203 12.84 40.37 -4.22
C ALA A 203 11.92 41.27 -3.38
N ALA A 204 11.14 40.69 -2.45
CA ALA A 204 10.32 41.45 -1.50
C ALA A 204 11.19 42.24 -0.51
N PHE A 205 12.26 41.64 0.03
CA PHE A 205 13.22 42.31 0.92
C PHE A 205 13.97 43.46 0.23
N ASP A 206 14.45 43.25 -1.01
CA ASP A 206 15.21 44.23 -1.79
C ASP A 206 14.31 45.27 -2.51
N GLY A 207 12.99 45.09 -2.46
CA GLY A 207 12.01 46.00 -3.07
C GLY A 207 11.89 45.92 -4.59
N GLU A 208 12.33 44.82 -5.21
CA GLU A 208 12.31 44.63 -6.66
C GLU A 208 10.90 44.31 -7.19
N ILE A 209 10.11 45.35 -7.42
CA ILE A 209 8.73 45.25 -7.92
C ILE A 209 8.66 44.49 -9.25
N ASP A 210 9.60 44.73 -10.18
CA ASP A 210 9.59 44.12 -11.51
C ASP A 210 9.82 42.61 -11.46
N THR A 211 10.65 42.11 -10.54
CA THR A 211 10.89 40.67 -10.39
C THR A 211 9.72 40.00 -9.66
N LEU A 212 9.11 40.64 -8.66
CA LEU A 212 7.85 40.21 -8.05
C LEU A 212 6.71 40.09 -9.07
N LEU A 213 6.46 41.13 -9.88
CA LEU A 213 5.45 41.09 -10.94
C LEU A 213 5.73 39.97 -11.96
N ASN A 214 6.97 39.85 -12.41
CA ASN A 214 7.38 38.76 -13.31
C ASN A 214 7.18 37.36 -12.72
N LEU A 215 7.32 37.20 -11.40
CA LEU A 215 7.07 35.94 -10.70
C LEU A 215 5.57 35.63 -10.64
N PHE A 216 4.75 36.59 -10.19
CA PHE A 216 3.30 36.41 -10.08
C PHE A 216 2.57 36.26 -11.42
N ASP A 217 3.07 36.87 -12.49
CA ASP A 217 2.43 36.81 -13.81
C ASP A 217 2.80 35.52 -14.59
N LYS A 218 3.88 34.82 -14.18
CA LYS A 218 4.36 33.58 -14.81
C LYS A 218 4.06 32.31 -14.02
N PHE A 219 3.84 32.42 -12.71
CA PHE A 219 3.69 31.29 -11.81
C PHE A 219 2.57 31.54 -10.80
N GLU A 220 1.75 30.52 -10.57
CA GLU A 220 0.88 30.46 -9.39
C GLU A 220 1.77 30.21 -8.18
N LEU A 221 2.04 31.28 -7.42
CA LEU A 221 2.80 31.26 -6.17
C LEU A 221 1.86 31.51 -5.00
N ASP A 222 2.08 30.78 -3.92
CA ASP A 222 1.49 31.11 -2.62
C ASP A 222 2.15 32.39 -2.09
N ILE A 223 1.33 33.41 -1.85
CA ILE A 223 1.76 34.76 -1.47
C ILE A 223 2.23 34.79 -0.02
N ASP A 224 1.71 33.90 0.82
CA ASP A 224 2.07 33.77 2.23
C ASP A 224 3.09 32.64 2.46
N ALA A 225 3.76 32.17 1.40
CA ALA A 225 4.78 31.12 1.44
C ALA A 225 5.92 31.44 2.41
N ALA A 226 5.79 30.92 3.63
CA ALA A 226 6.72 31.10 4.73
C ALA A 226 7.96 30.21 4.59
N ASP A 227 9.07 30.67 5.16
CA ASP A 227 10.32 29.91 5.18
C ASP A 227 10.51 29.05 6.42
N GLY A 228 11.68 28.43 6.56
CA GLY A 228 12.01 27.59 7.72
C GLY A 228 12.01 28.31 9.08
N ASN A 229 11.79 29.62 9.12
CA ASN A 229 11.63 30.45 10.30
C ASN A 229 10.21 31.02 10.48
N GLY A 230 9.30 30.77 9.52
CA GLY A 230 7.97 31.37 9.46
C GLY A 230 7.89 32.67 8.64
N ASP A 231 8.99 33.13 8.04
CA ASP A 231 9.03 34.48 7.46
C ASP A 231 8.44 34.52 6.04
N THR A 232 7.36 35.29 5.87
CA THR A 232 6.60 35.49 4.61
C THR A 232 7.17 36.64 3.77
N PRO A 233 6.83 36.76 2.47
CA PRO A 233 7.24 37.89 1.64
C PRO A 233 6.85 39.26 2.21
N LEU A 234 5.69 39.36 2.86
CA LEU A 234 5.24 40.62 3.46
C LEU A 234 6.07 41.02 4.69
N LEU A 235 6.50 40.04 5.50
CA LEU A 235 7.43 40.25 6.61
C LEU A 235 8.81 40.75 6.12
N GLU A 236 9.29 40.24 4.99
CA GLU A 236 10.55 40.70 4.40
C GLU A 236 10.43 42.11 3.79
N ALA A 237 9.39 42.38 2.99
CA ALA A 237 9.14 43.72 2.44
C ALA A 237 8.95 44.81 3.53
N ALA A 238 8.29 44.44 4.64
CA ALA A 238 8.12 45.34 5.78
C ALA A 238 9.43 45.61 6.54
N GLY A 239 10.35 44.64 6.59
CA GLY A 239 11.70 44.83 7.14
C GLY A 239 12.60 45.68 6.24
N GLY A 240 12.51 45.51 4.91
CA GLY A 240 13.24 46.32 3.92
C GLY A 240 12.76 47.77 3.80
N GLY A 241 11.49 48.05 4.13
CA GLY A 241 10.91 49.40 4.09
C GLY A 241 10.26 49.75 2.73
N HIS A 242 10.00 48.76 1.89
CA HIS A 242 9.58 48.99 0.50
C HIS A 242 8.06 49.08 0.35
N VAL A 243 7.52 50.29 0.56
CA VAL A 243 6.08 50.63 0.46
C VAL A 243 5.40 50.07 -0.79
N ALA A 244 6.06 50.12 -1.95
CA ALA A 244 5.49 49.62 -3.21
C ALA A 244 5.40 48.08 -3.27
N ALA A 245 6.38 47.36 -2.70
CA ALA A 245 6.34 45.90 -2.58
C ALA A 245 5.27 45.46 -1.57
N VAL A 246 5.17 46.16 -0.43
CA VAL A 246 4.12 45.97 0.59
C VAL A 246 2.73 46.14 -0.03
N ASN A 247 2.48 47.24 -0.75
CA ASN A 247 1.21 47.48 -1.44
C ASN A 247 0.89 46.40 -2.49
N LEU A 248 1.89 45.93 -3.24
CA LEU A 248 1.71 44.85 -4.22
C LEU A 248 1.27 43.55 -3.53
N LEU A 249 1.96 43.13 -2.48
CA LEU A 249 1.65 41.90 -1.74
C LEU A 249 0.27 41.95 -1.08
N ILE A 250 -0.09 43.08 -0.45
CA ILE A 250 -1.43 43.30 0.12
C ILE A 250 -2.51 43.26 -0.97
N SER A 251 -2.25 43.85 -2.16
CA SER A 251 -3.20 43.84 -3.28
C SER A 251 -3.45 42.44 -3.86
N ARG A 252 -2.45 41.55 -3.79
CA ARG A 252 -2.60 40.14 -4.16
C ARG A 252 -3.25 39.32 -3.03
N GLY A 253 -3.25 39.83 -1.80
CA GLY A 253 -4.03 39.31 -0.68
C GLY A 253 -3.25 38.60 0.41
N ALA A 254 -1.98 38.98 0.62
CA ALA A 254 -1.13 38.52 1.73
C ALA A 254 -1.74 38.79 3.12
N ASP A 255 -1.45 37.95 4.11
CA ASP A 255 -1.92 38.12 5.49
C ASP A 255 -1.11 39.21 6.22
N VAL A 256 -1.75 40.38 6.40
CA VAL A 256 -1.17 41.58 7.04
C VAL A 256 -0.72 41.32 8.49
N ASN A 257 -1.29 40.30 9.14
CA ASN A 257 -0.98 39.92 10.52
C ASN A 257 -0.21 38.59 10.62
N ALA A 258 0.39 38.11 9.53
CA ALA A 258 1.25 36.92 9.54
C ALA A 258 2.33 37.00 10.62
N GLN A 259 2.42 35.98 11.47
CA GLN A 259 3.44 35.89 12.51
C GLN A 259 4.63 35.07 12.02
N GLY A 260 5.76 35.75 11.83
CA GLY A 260 7.01 35.13 11.42
C GLY A 260 7.84 34.68 12.61
N ARG A 261 9.16 34.71 12.43
CA ARG A 261 10.10 34.30 13.47
C ARG A 261 9.92 35.15 14.74
N PHE A 262 9.84 34.47 15.89
CA PHE A 262 9.58 35.10 17.20
C PHE A 262 8.21 35.79 17.29
N ASP A 263 7.20 35.27 16.60
CA ASP A 263 5.81 35.77 16.59
C ASP A 263 5.65 37.21 16.05
N ARG A 264 6.70 37.72 15.37
CA ARG A 264 6.78 39.09 14.86
C ARG A 264 5.92 39.28 13.62
N THR A 265 5.13 40.35 13.61
CA THR A 265 4.29 40.76 12.48
C THR A 265 5.03 41.68 11.50
N PRO A 266 4.49 41.90 10.28
CA PRO A 266 5.01 42.93 9.37
C PRO A 266 5.09 44.31 10.04
N LEU A 267 4.08 44.66 10.84
CA LEU A 267 4.02 45.92 11.58
C LEU A 267 5.16 46.04 12.61
N TYR A 268 5.48 44.97 13.33
CA TYR A 268 6.65 44.91 14.23
C TYR A 268 7.96 45.13 13.47
N ARG A 269 8.16 44.45 12.32
CA ARG A 269 9.38 44.58 11.50
C ARG A 269 9.55 45.99 10.92
N ALA A 270 8.47 46.59 10.42
CA ALA A 270 8.48 47.97 9.92
C ALA A 270 8.78 48.99 11.03
N ALA A 271 8.21 48.79 12.23
CA ALA A 271 8.48 49.64 13.39
C ALA A 271 9.94 49.55 13.85
N PHE A 272 10.48 48.33 13.95
CA PHE A 272 11.89 48.08 14.27
C PHE A 272 12.85 48.66 13.22
N GLY A 273 12.47 48.63 11.93
CA GLY A 273 13.23 49.27 10.84
C GLY A 273 13.13 50.79 10.79
N GLY A 274 12.18 51.40 11.52
CA GLY A 274 11.93 52.85 11.49
C GLY A 274 11.15 53.34 10.27
N HIS A 275 10.50 52.45 9.53
CA HIS A 275 9.87 52.71 8.22
C HIS A 275 8.45 53.29 8.36
N ALA A 276 8.36 54.59 8.68
CA ALA A 276 7.09 55.28 8.95
C ALA A 276 6.02 55.08 7.85
N ASP A 277 6.37 55.24 6.58
CA ASP A 277 5.44 55.10 5.45
C ASP A 277 4.86 53.68 5.35
N VAL A 278 5.67 52.66 5.63
CA VAL A 278 5.23 51.26 5.65
C VAL A 278 4.33 50.97 6.84
N VAL A 279 4.63 51.55 8.01
CA VAL A 279 3.79 51.45 9.21
C VAL A 279 2.39 52.01 8.94
N SER A 280 2.28 53.19 8.33
CA SER A 280 0.99 53.77 7.94
C SER A 280 0.20 52.86 6.98
N VAL A 281 0.85 52.36 5.93
CA VAL A 281 0.21 51.45 4.95
C VAL A 281 -0.26 50.14 5.60
N LEU A 282 0.53 49.55 6.52
CA LEU A 282 0.15 48.33 7.22
C LEU A 282 -1.03 48.57 8.17
N LEU A 283 -1.09 49.71 8.86
CA LEU A 283 -2.21 50.09 9.71
C LEU A 283 -3.50 50.29 8.90
N GLU A 284 -3.44 51.01 7.77
CA GLU A 284 -4.56 51.17 6.82
C GLU A 284 -5.04 49.84 6.23
N ALA A 285 -4.12 48.89 6.01
CA ALA A 285 -4.43 47.56 5.51
C ALA A 285 -5.09 46.64 6.56
N GLY A 286 -5.01 46.96 7.85
CA GLY A 286 -5.57 46.18 8.96
C GLY A 286 -4.55 45.43 9.81
N GLY A 287 -3.29 45.87 9.82
CA GLY A 287 -2.28 45.42 10.77
C GLY A 287 -2.66 45.82 12.20
N ASP A 288 -2.65 44.85 13.12
CA ASP A 288 -3.07 45.07 14.50
C ASP A 288 -1.89 45.54 15.39
N PRO A 289 -1.91 46.79 15.89
CA PRO A 289 -0.86 47.31 16.76
C PRO A 289 -0.81 46.65 18.14
N ARG A 290 -1.82 45.83 18.50
CA ARG A 290 -1.89 45.09 19.76
C ARG A 290 -1.10 43.76 19.72
N VAL A 291 -0.73 43.26 18.54
CA VAL A 291 -0.02 41.97 18.41
C VAL A 291 1.45 42.14 18.79
N TYR A 292 1.85 41.45 19.85
CA TYR A 292 3.19 41.45 20.42
C TYR A 292 4.05 40.28 19.91
N ASP A 293 5.37 40.40 20.05
CA ASP A 293 6.32 39.33 19.72
C ASP A 293 6.45 38.27 20.84
N SER A 294 7.28 37.24 20.64
CA SER A 294 7.43 36.13 21.61
C SER A 294 7.98 36.55 22.98
N GLU A 295 8.52 37.76 23.13
CA GLU A 295 8.98 38.34 24.39
C GLU A 295 7.92 39.25 25.05
N GLY A 296 6.78 39.46 24.39
CA GLY A 296 5.68 40.31 24.83
C GLY A 296 5.83 41.78 24.45
N ILE A 297 6.74 42.11 23.53
CA ILE A 297 7.04 43.49 23.12
C ILE A 297 6.09 43.91 22.00
N THR A 298 5.45 45.08 22.14
CA THR A 298 4.56 45.63 21.10
C THR A 298 5.33 46.39 20.01
N PRO A 299 4.80 46.51 18.78
CA PRO A 299 5.41 47.31 17.71
C PRO A 299 5.69 48.77 18.11
N ALA A 300 4.87 49.34 19.00
CA ALA A 300 5.02 50.71 19.50
C ALA A 300 6.15 50.90 20.53
N GLU A 301 6.63 49.81 21.13
CA GLU A 301 7.73 49.80 22.12
C GLU A 301 9.08 49.47 21.47
N VAL A 302 9.08 48.71 20.37
CA VAL A 302 10.29 48.36 19.60
C VAL A 302 10.66 49.40 18.54
N ALA A 303 9.80 50.40 18.31
CA ALA A 303 9.93 51.37 17.24
C ALA A 303 11.28 52.12 17.29
N SER A 304 12.00 52.17 16.16
CA SER A 304 13.32 52.82 16.10
C SER A 304 13.29 54.34 16.27
N ASN A 305 12.16 54.99 15.98
CA ASN A 305 11.98 56.44 15.98
C ASN A 305 10.72 56.82 16.76
N ASP A 306 10.79 57.91 17.53
CA ASP A 306 9.63 58.44 18.28
C ASP A 306 8.43 58.76 17.39
N GLU A 307 8.66 59.21 16.15
CA GLU A 307 7.61 59.45 15.14
C GLU A 307 6.83 58.18 14.81
N VAL A 308 7.51 57.04 14.64
CA VAL A 308 6.89 55.75 14.35
C VAL A 308 6.15 55.23 15.58
N ALA A 309 6.72 55.42 16.77
CA ALA A 309 6.04 55.09 18.03
C ALA A 309 4.77 55.93 18.23
N ALA A 310 4.78 57.21 17.83
CA ALA A 310 3.63 58.10 17.89
C ALA A 310 2.53 57.67 16.92
N ILE A 311 2.85 57.41 15.64
CA ILE A 311 1.90 56.93 14.63
C ILE A 311 1.14 55.69 15.12
N ILE A 312 1.84 54.71 15.71
CA ILE A 312 1.21 53.47 16.20
C ILE A 312 0.35 53.72 17.46
N LYS A 313 0.73 54.65 18.34
CA LYS A 313 0.00 54.98 19.58
C LYS A 313 -1.20 55.89 19.37
N GLU A 314 -1.15 56.77 18.36
CA GLU A 314 -2.22 57.71 18.01
C GLU A 314 -3.23 57.11 17.03
N TRP A 315 -2.97 55.92 16.48
CA TRP A 315 -3.86 55.22 15.56
C TRP A 315 -5.21 54.85 16.18
N ASP A 316 -6.30 55.14 15.45
CA ASP A 316 -7.64 54.76 15.88
C ASP A 316 -7.87 53.25 15.68
N ILE A 317 -7.80 52.51 16.78
CA ILE A 317 -7.95 51.06 16.79
C ILE A 317 -9.37 50.63 16.36
N ALA A 318 -10.38 51.51 16.38
CA ALA A 318 -11.71 51.19 15.85
C ALA A 318 -11.67 50.95 14.32
N LEU A 319 -10.77 51.62 13.60
CA LEU A 319 -10.54 51.37 12.17
C LEU A 319 -9.92 49.98 11.96
N THR A 320 -8.95 49.60 12.78
CA THR A 320 -8.35 48.26 12.78
C THR A 320 -9.38 47.19 13.10
N ASP A 321 -10.18 47.35 14.16
CA ASP A 321 -11.21 46.39 14.56
C ASP A 321 -12.26 46.19 13.43
N ALA A 322 -12.69 47.27 12.77
CA ALA A 322 -13.58 47.18 11.59
C ALA A 322 -12.91 46.49 10.39
N LYS A 323 -11.62 46.76 10.13
CA LYS A 323 -10.85 46.15 9.05
C LYS A 323 -10.59 44.66 9.28
N LEU A 324 -10.30 44.25 10.52
CA LEU A 324 -10.14 42.86 10.92
C LEU A 324 -11.43 42.04 10.71
N VAL A 325 -12.61 42.62 10.94
CA VAL A 325 -13.89 41.96 10.61
C VAL A 325 -14.02 41.76 9.10
N GLN A 326 -13.68 42.76 8.29
CA GLN A 326 -13.69 42.63 6.81
C GLN A 326 -12.69 41.57 6.32
N LEU A 327 -11.47 41.53 6.86
CA LEU A 327 -10.45 40.55 6.51
C LEU A 327 -10.85 39.12 6.89
N LYS A 328 -11.45 38.93 8.09
CA LYS A 328 -11.97 37.62 8.53
C LYS A 328 -13.10 37.13 7.62
N GLU A 329 -14.03 38.01 7.26
CA GLU A 329 -15.12 37.69 6.32
C GLU A 329 -14.58 37.34 4.93
N GLN A 330 -13.61 38.11 4.40
CA GLN A 330 -12.97 37.81 3.12
C GLN A 330 -12.19 36.49 3.14
N LYS A 331 -11.45 36.18 4.22
CA LYS A 331 -10.74 34.91 4.41
C LYS A 331 -11.73 33.74 4.48
N HIS A 332 -12.86 33.91 5.19
CA HIS A 332 -13.93 32.93 5.25
C HIS A 332 -14.57 32.69 3.88
N GLN A 333 -14.88 33.74 3.11
CA GLN A 333 -15.44 33.63 1.76
C GLN A 333 -14.47 32.95 0.78
N ARG A 334 -13.17 33.27 0.84
CA ARG A 334 -12.13 32.57 0.04
C ARG A 334 -12.09 31.08 0.36
N LEU A 335 -12.06 30.73 1.65
CA LEU A 335 -12.04 29.35 2.11
C LEU A 335 -13.32 28.58 1.72
N LEU A 336 -14.49 29.21 1.79
CA LEU A 336 -15.75 28.62 1.30
C LEU A 336 -15.74 28.42 -0.23
N ALA A 337 -15.24 29.40 -1.00
CA ALA A 337 -15.13 29.28 -2.45
C ALA A 337 -14.12 28.19 -2.88
N GLU A 338 -13.02 28.05 -2.14
CA GLU A 338 -12.04 26.99 -2.35
C GLU A 338 -12.61 25.61 -2.02
N LYS A 339 -13.31 25.47 -0.88
CA LYS A 339 -14.02 24.22 -0.53
C LYS A 339 -15.07 23.88 -1.58
N ALA A 340 -15.90 24.84 -2.00
CA ALA A 340 -16.88 24.63 -3.06
C ALA A 340 -16.22 24.19 -4.38
N ARG A 341 -15.09 24.79 -4.78
CA ARG A 341 -14.33 24.35 -5.96
C ARG A 341 -13.80 22.92 -5.81
N LYS A 342 -13.25 22.54 -4.65
CA LYS A 342 -12.78 21.17 -4.37
C LYS A 342 -13.93 20.15 -4.35
N GLU A 343 -15.11 20.55 -3.86
CA GLU A 343 -16.35 19.78 -3.94
C GLU A 343 -16.83 19.62 -5.39
N GLU A 344 -16.77 20.66 -6.23
CA GLU A 344 -17.10 20.57 -7.66
C GLU A 344 -16.12 19.67 -8.43
N GLU A 345 -14.81 19.78 -8.16
CA GLU A 345 -13.77 18.94 -8.75
C GLU A 345 -13.95 17.46 -8.35
N THR A 346 -14.25 17.17 -7.07
CA THR A 346 -14.52 15.80 -6.61
C THR A 346 -15.82 15.24 -7.18
N GLN A 347 -16.91 16.02 -7.22
CA GLN A 347 -18.16 15.62 -7.88
C GLN A 347 -17.98 15.36 -9.38
N SER A 348 -17.08 16.09 -10.05
CA SER A 348 -16.71 15.86 -11.44
C SER A 348 -15.96 14.52 -11.61
N LEU A 349 -15.00 14.22 -10.73
CA LEU A 349 -14.29 12.94 -10.71
C LEU A 349 -15.22 11.75 -10.39
N GLU A 350 -16.20 11.92 -9.49
CA GLU A 350 -17.20 10.90 -9.18
C GLU A 350 -18.08 10.55 -10.38
N LYS A 351 -18.45 11.53 -11.21
CA LYS A 351 -19.15 11.29 -12.49
C LYS A 351 -18.28 10.48 -13.45
N VAL A 352 -16.98 10.82 -13.58
CA VAL A 352 -16.04 10.06 -14.41
C VAL A 352 -15.87 8.61 -13.93
N VAL A 353 -15.85 8.37 -12.61
CA VAL A 353 -15.84 7.01 -12.05
C VAL A 353 -17.13 6.27 -12.39
N ALA A 354 -18.30 6.91 -12.26
CA ALA A 354 -19.59 6.30 -12.58
C ALA A 354 -19.72 5.93 -14.07
N ASP A 355 -19.27 6.80 -14.98
CA ASP A 355 -19.26 6.55 -16.42
C ASP A 355 -18.31 5.40 -16.78
N ALA A 356 -17.10 5.37 -16.22
CA ALA A 356 -16.15 4.28 -16.40
C ALA A 356 -16.71 2.94 -15.87
N GLU A 357 -17.40 2.95 -14.72
CA GLU A 357 -18.06 1.76 -14.19
C GLU A 357 -19.22 1.26 -15.06
N ALA A 358 -19.98 2.17 -15.67
CA ALA A 358 -21.03 1.83 -16.62
C ALA A 358 -20.42 1.17 -17.88
N ALA A 359 -19.30 1.71 -18.40
CA ALA A 359 -18.54 1.12 -19.49
C ALA A 359 -17.99 -0.27 -19.14
N TYR A 360 -17.40 -0.44 -17.95
CA TYR A 360 -16.93 -1.74 -17.45
C TYR A 360 -18.09 -2.76 -17.36
N LYS A 361 -19.24 -2.38 -16.78
CA LYS A 361 -20.44 -3.23 -16.69
C LYS A 361 -20.94 -3.62 -18.10
N ALA A 362 -20.94 -2.69 -19.05
CA ALA A 362 -21.31 -2.96 -20.44
C ALA A 362 -20.33 -3.93 -21.13
N HIS A 363 -19.02 -3.69 -21.05
CA HIS A 363 -18.00 -4.56 -21.66
C HIS A 363 -17.95 -5.95 -21.03
N ARG A 364 -18.15 -6.06 -19.71
CA ARG A 364 -18.33 -7.34 -19.01
C ARG A 364 -19.51 -8.15 -19.60
N ASN A 365 -20.63 -7.50 -19.86
CA ASN A 365 -21.81 -8.13 -20.46
C ASN A 365 -21.61 -8.50 -21.93
N MET A 366 -20.81 -7.73 -22.69
CA MET A 366 -20.42 -8.12 -24.05
C MET A 366 -19.50 -9.34 -24.04
N LEU A 367 -18.54 -9.41 -23.10
CA LEU A 367 -17.63 -10.53 -22.95
C LEU A 367 -18.35 -11.83 -22.55
N THR A 368 -19.27 -11.78 -21.59
CA THR A 368 -20.07 -12.97 -21.23
C THR A 368 -20.93 -13.45 -22.40
N LYS A 369 -21.53 -12.53 -23.17
CA LYS A 369 -22.29 -12.87 -24.38
C LYS A 369 -21.42 -13.52 -25.46
N ALA A 370 -20.22 -12.99 -25.73
CA ALA A 370 -19.29 -13.56 -26.70
C ALA A 370 -18.84 -14.97 -26.28
N ARG A 371 -18.51 -15.18 -24.99
CA ARG A 371 -18.14 -16.49 -24.46
C ARG A 371 -19.28 -17.52 -24.56
N MET A 372 -20.53 -17.12 -24.30
CA MET A 372 -21.70 -18.01 -24.46
C MET A 372 -21.94 -18.42 -25.92
N GLU A 373 -21.74 -17.51 -26.89
CA GLU A 373 -21.86 -17.85 -28.32
C GLU A 373 -20.69 -18.76 -28.76
N LEU A 374 -19.47 -18.53 -28.29
CA LEU A 374 -18.33 -19.43 -28.54
C LEU A 374 -18.61 -20.86 -28.03
N GLU A 375 -19.07 -21.01 -26.79
CA GLU A 375 -19.47 -22.33 -26.27
C GLU A 375 -20.56 -23.00 -27.11
N LYS A 376 -21.52 -22.21 -27.62
CA LYS A 376 -22.58 -22.71 -28.49
C LYS A 376 -22.01 -23.20 -29.83
N ARG A 377 -21.07 -22.48 -30.45
CA ARG A 377 -20.38 -22.93 -31.68
C ARG A 377 -19.53 -24.17 -31.47
N ILE A 378 -18.88 -24.30 -30.31
CA ILE A 378 -18.16 -25.52 -29.92
C ILE A 378 -19.13 -26.70 -29.83
N ARG A 379 -20.28 -26.53 -29.15
CA ARG A 379 -21.33 -27.58 -29.09
C ARG A 379 -21.87 -27.96 -30.48
N GLU A 380 -22.15 -26.98 -31.34
CA GLU A 380 -22.59 -27.21 -32.73
C GLU A 380 -21.56 -28.00 -33.55
N HIS A 381 -20.27 -27.68 -33.41
CA HIS A 381 -19.18 -28.41 -34.08
C HIS A 381 -19.03 -29.84 -33.54
N ASP A 382 -19.04 -30.03 -32.22
CA ASP A 382 -18.96 -31.35 -31.58
C ASP A 382 -20.09 -32.27 -32.06
N GLU A 383 -21.31 -31.74 -32.21
CA GLU A 383 -22.43 -32.50 -32.78
C GLU A 383 -22.21 -32.90 -34.24
N VAL A 384 -21.63 -32.03 -35.07
CA VAL A 384 -21.34 -32.30 -36.49
C VAL A 384 -20.22 -33.32 -36.64
N VAL A 385 -19.14 -33.19 -35.86
CA VAL A 385 -18.04 -34.16 -35.80
C VAL A 385 -18.55 -35.54 -35.36
N GLN A 386 -19.48 -35.60 -34.42
CA GLN A 386 -20.12 -36.86 -34.00
C GLN A 386 -21.04 -37.49 -35.07
N ARG A 387 -21.55 -36.71 -36.03
CA ARG A 387 -22.33 -37.21 -37.18
C ARG A 387 -21.43 -37.69 -38.33
N GLY A 388 -20.20 -37.17 -38.42
CA GLY A 388 -19.20 -37.59 -39.41
C GLY A 388 -19.17 -36.77 -40.71
N ASP A 389 -19.85 -35.63 -40.77
CA ASP A 389 -19.90 -34.76 -41.96
C ASP A 389 -18.66 -33.84 -42.04
N GLU A 390 -17.56 -34.31 -42.64
CA GLU A 390 -16.28 -33.60 -42.74
C GLU A 390 -16.41 -32.18 -43.32
N ARG A 391 -17.19 -31.99 -44.40
CA ARG A 391 -17.42 -30.67 -45.02
C ARG A 391 -18.13 -29.68 -44.09
N LEU A 392 -19.05 -30.16 -43.25
CA LEU A 392 -19.78 -29.31 -42.31
C LEU A 392 -18.94 -29.05 -41.05
N ALA A 393 -18.05 -29.97 -40.68
CA ALA A 393 -17.06 -29.78 -39.64
C ALA A 393 -16.07 -28.65 -39.99
N GLU A 394 -15.60 -28.55 -41.23
CA GLU A 394 -14.74 -27.43 -41.68
C GLU A 394 -15.43 -26.06 -41.57
N VAL A 395 -16.71 -25.98 -41.98
CA VAL A 395 -17.49 -24.72 -41.91
C VAL A 395 -17.74 -24.32 -40.46
N THR A 396 -18.13 -25.26 -39.59
CA THR A 396 -18.36 -24.98 -38.16
C THR A 396 -17.06 -24.61 -37.44
N LEU A 397 -15.93 -25.24 -37.76
CA LEU A 397 -14.61 -24.88 -37.24
C LEU A 397 -14.23 -23.43 -37.62
N LYS A 398 -14.61 -22.96 -38.82
CA LYS A 398 -14.42 -21.57 -39.21
C LYS A 398 -15.26 -20.62 -38.35
N THR A 399 -16.53 -20.95 -38.09
CA THR A 399 -17.39 -20.14 -37.20
C THR A 399 -16.91 -20.13 -35.74
N ILE A 400 -16.22 -21.17 -35.28
CA ILE A 400 -15.53 -21.16 -33.97
C ILE A 400 -14.41 -20.12 -33.99
N LYS A 401 -13.53 -20.13 -35.00
CA LYS A 401 -12.42 -19.16 -35.10
C LYS A 401 -12.91 -17.71 -35.19
N ASP A 402 -14.00 -17.48 -35.91
CA ASP A 402 -14.62 -16.15 -36.00
C ASP A 402 -15.18 -15.69 -34.62
N ALA A 403 -15.75 -16.61 -33.84
CA ALA A 403 -16.22 -16.37 -32.48
C ALA A 403 -15.08 -16.23 -31.44
N GLU A 404 -14.00 -17.00 -31.57
CA GLU A 404 -12.76 -16.86 -30.77
C GLU A 404 -12.15 -15.46 -30.99
N ALA A 405 -12.11 -14.98 -32.24
CA ALA A 405 -11.68 -13.64 -32.56
C ALA A 405 -12.64 -12.54 -32.05
N GLU A 406 -13.93 -12.83 -31.87
CA GLU A 406 -14.88 -11.92 -31.20
C GLU A 406 -14.68 -11.89 -29.69
N VAL A 407 -14.46 -13.05 -29.05
CA VAL A 407 -14.09 -13.14 -27.63
C VAL A 407 -12.80 -12.37 -27.35
N ALA A 408 -11.72 -12.59 -28.12
CA ALA A 408 -10.45 -11.88 -27.94
C ALA A 408 -10.59 -10.34 -28.08
N ARG A 409 -11.47 -9.86 -28.99
CA ARG A 409 -11.79 -8.44 -29.12
C ARG A 409 -12.63 -7.90 -27.95
N ALA A 410 -13.48 -8.72 -27.35
CA ALA A 410 -14.25 -8.36 -26.16
C ALA A 410 -13.38 -8.35 -24.90
N GLU A 411 -12.42 -9.27 -24.78
CA GLU A 411 -11.44 -9.33 -23.69
C GLU A 411 -10.55 -8.09 -23.67
N LEU A 412 -9.96 -7.71 -24.80
CA LEU A 412 -9.18 -6.46 -24.92
C LEU A 412 -9.95 -5.20 -24.51
N LYS A 413 -11.25 -5.11 -24.84
CA LYS A 413 -12.10 -3.97 -24.44
C LYS A 413 -12.46 -4.01 -22.95
N PHE A 414 -12.67 -5.20 -22.39
CA PHE A 414 -12.93 -5.39 -20.98
C PHE A 414 -11.70 -5.03 -20.13
N GLU A 415 -10.50 -5.50 -20.51
CA GLU A 415 -9.23 -5.15 -19.86
C GLU A 415 -8.95 -3.64 -19.91
N ALA A 416 -9.21 -2.99 -21.06
CA ALA A 416 -9.09 -1.54 -21.19
C ALA A 416 -10.02 -0.79 -20.22
N ALA A 417 -11.30 -1.20 -20.14
CA ALA A 417 -12.27 -0.60 -19.23
C ALA A 417 -11.97 -0.87 -17.75
N GLU A 418 -11.39 -2.02 -17.41
CA GLU A 418 -10.93 -2.34 -16.05
C GLU A 418 -9.77 -1.42 -15.62
N ILE A 419 -8.81 -1.17 -16.53
CA ILE A 419 -7.73 -0.21 -16.31
C ILE A 419 -8.29 1.22 -16.17
N GLU A 420 -9.29 1.59 -16.98
CA GLU A 420 -9.93 2.91 -16.94
C GLU A 420 -10.65 3.17 -15.62
N VAL A 421 -11.49 2.23 -15.15
CA VAL A 421 -12.13 2.30 -13.81
C VAL A 421 -11.09 2.43 -12.72
N ARG A 422 -10.02 1.61 -12.77
CA ARG A 422 -8.95 1.65 -11.77
C ARG A 422 -8.24 3.01 -11.73
N ASN A 423 -7.95 3.59 -12.90
CA ASN A 423 -7.32 4.91 -13.01
C ASN A 423 -8.26 6.04 -12.56
N ALA A 424 -9.56 5.97 -12.86
CA ALA A 424 -10.54 6.95 -12.41
C ALA A 424 -10.69 6.94 -10.89
N ARG A 425 -10.81 5.74 -10.28
CA ARG A 425 -10.86 5.57 -8.83
C ARG A 425 -9.57 6.04 -8.14
N LEU A 426 -8.40 5.77 -8.74
CA LEU A 426 -7.11 6.24 -8.21
C LEU A 426 -7.07 7.77 -8.14
N LYS A 427 -7.48 8.49 -9.19
CA LYS A 427 -7.54 9.96 -9.19
C LYS A 427 -8.50 10.52 -8.14
N LEU A 428 -9.68 9.92 -7.98
CA LEU A 428 -10.62 10.32 -6.94
C LEU A 428 -10.03 10.12 -5.54
N ARG A 429 -9.30 9.02 -5.31
CA ARG A 429 -8.60 8.77 -4.05
C ARG A 429 -7.46 9.76 -3.81
N GLU A 430 -6.65 10.06 -4.82
CA GLU A 430 -5.58 11.06 -4.75
C GLU A 430 -6.14 12.44 -4.37
N GLN A 431 -7.25 12.88 -4.96
CA GLN A 431 -7.90 14.15 -4.62
C GLN A 431 -8.47 14.18 -3.20
N ARG A 432 -9.11 13.09 -2.75
CA ARG A 432 -9.61 12.96 -1.37
C ARG A 432 -8.47 12.90 -0.34
N LEU A 433 -7.34 12.28 -0.67
CA LEU A 433 -6.15 12.27 0.18
C LEU A 433 -5.48 13.65 0.25
N ALA A 434 -5.36 14.36 -0.87
CA ALA A 434 -4.83 15.73 -0.88
C ALA A 434 -5.68 16.67 -0.01
N ALA A 435 -7.01 16.62 -0.14
CA ALA A 435 -7.92 17.38 0.72
C ALA A 435 -7.75 17.03 2.21
N ALA A 436 -7.56 15.75 2.55
CA ALA A 436 -7.33 15.31 3.93
C ALA A 436 -5.95 15.72 4.48
N GLU A 437 -4.90 15.74 3.65
CA GLU A 437 -3.56 16.21 4.05
C GLU A 437 -3.54 17.74 4.27
N GLU A 438 -4.33 18.50 3.51
CA GLU A 438 -4.50 19.95 3.70
C GLU A 438 -5.31 20.28 4.96
N GLU A 439 -6.40 19.55 5.25
CA GLU A 439 -7.13 19.70 6.53
C GLU A 439 -6.31 19.25 7.75
N GLU A 440 -5.38 18.30 7.61
CA GLU A 440 -4.40 17.95 8.66
C GLU A 440 -3.26 19.01 8.81
N HIS A 441 -3.07 19.92 7.84
CA HIS A 441 -1.98 20.93 7.88
C HIS A 441 -2.41 22.30 8.45
N ASP A 442 -3.62 22.78 8.16
CA ASP A 442 -4.09 24.12 8.55
C ASP A 442 -4.81 24.17 9.92
N GLY A 443 -4.83 23.04 10.65
CA GLY A 443 -5.63 22.87 11.86
C GLY A 443 -4.87 22.29 13.06
N GLY A 444 -4.32 23.16 13.92
CA GLY A 444 -3.80 22.75 15.21
C GLY A 444 -4.88 22.12 16.11
N GLY A 445 -4.85 20.79 16.28
CA GLY A 445 -5.65 20.08 17.29
C GLY A 445 -7.14 19.85 16.96
N GLY A 446 -7.58 20.11 15.73
CA GLY A 446 -8.93 19.76 15.26
C GLY A 446 -9.08 18.26 15.04
N GLY A 447 -9.66 17.53 16.00
CA GLY A 447 -9.88 16.09 15.86
C GLY A 447 -10.94 15.76 14.82
N ASP A 448 -10.55 15.08 13.73
CA ASP A 448 -11.44 14.55 12.69
C ASP A 448 -12.71 13.89 13.29
N GLU A 449 -13.88 14.49 13.05
CA GLU A 449 -15.15 14.07 13.63
C GLU A 449 -15.56 12.65 13.21
N ARG A 450 -15.15 12.17 12.02
CA ARG A 450 -15.40 10.77 11.61
C ARG A 450 -14.59 9.77 12.44
N ARG A 451 -13.44 10.21 12.95
CA ARG A 451 -12.55 9.44 13.83
C ARG A 451 -12.82 9.71 15.33
N ALA A 452 -13.81 10.54 15.67
CA ALA A 452 -14.20 10.80 17.05
C ALA A 452 -14.72 9.51 17.72
N GLY A 453 -13.97 9.01 18.71
CA GLY A 453 -14.27 7.75 19.41
C GLY A 453 -13.53 6.51 18.89
N TRP A 454 -12.76 6.62 17.80
CA TRP A 454 -11.86 5.53 17.38
C TRP A 454 -10.75 5.34 18.43
N LEU A 455 -10.36 4.09 18.70
CA LEU A 455 -9.28 3.82 19.64
C LEU A 455 -7.93 4.10 18.97
N LYS A 456 -7.24 5.15 19.41
CA LYS A 456 -5.86 5.44 18.98
C LYS A 456 -4.88 4.63 19.82
N CYS A 457 -3.94 3.94 19.18
CA CYS A 457 -2.83 3.27 19.86
C CYS A 457 -1.55 3.27 19.02
N SER A 458 -0.39 3.17 19.68
CA SER A 458 0.87 2.89 18.98
C SER A 458 1.04 1.39 18.71
N VAL A 459 1.89 1.05 17.74
CA VAL A 459 2.27 -0.36 17.44
C VAL A 459 2.82 -1.09 18.68
N ARG A 460 3.39 -0.37 19.65
CA ARG A 460 3.95 -0.95 20.90
C ARG A 460 2.87 -1.38 21.88
N GLU A 461 1.73 -0.69 21.91
CA GLU A 461 0.60 -0.97 22.81
C GLU A 461 -0.35 -2.02 22.23
N LEU A 462 -0.17 -2.39 20.95
CA LEU A 462 -1.08 -3.26 20.22
C LEU A 462 -1.27 -4.65 20.85
N ASP A 463 -0.23 -5.21 21.47
CA ASP A 463 -0.29 -6.49 22.18
C ASP A 463 -1.18 -6.37 23.45
N ASP A 464 -1.14 -5.23 24.14
CA ASP A 464 -2.01 -4.95 25.30
C ASP A 464 -3.45 -4.66 24.86
N VAL A 465 -3.64 -3.90 23.78
CA VAL A 465 -4.97 -3.58 23.23
C VAL A 465 -5.68 -4.83 22.68
N LEU A 466 -5.02 -5.64 21.84
CA LEU A 466 -5.68 -6.77 21.17
C LEU A 466 -5.74 -8.05 22.02
N VAL A 467 -4.71 -8.33 22.81
CA VAL A 467 -4.61 -9.58 23.56
C VAL A 467 -5.20 -9.44 24.96
N ARG A 468 -4.83 -8.37 25.69
CA ARG A 468 -5.28 -8.14 27.07
C ARG A 468 -6.57 -7.31 27.18
N ASP A 469 -6.99 -6.63 26.11
CA ASP A 469 -8.15 -5.73 26.05
C ASP A 469 -8.20 -4.77 27.27
N VAL A 470 -7.11 -4.03 27.48
CA VAL A 470 -6.95 -3.17 28.66
C VAL A 470 -8.06 -2.10 28.68
N GLY A 471 -9.03 -2.29 29.57
CA GLY A 471 -10.23 -1.45 29.70
C GLY A 471 -11.50 -2.02 29.05
N ASP A 472 -11.52 -3.30 28.68
CA ASP A 472 -12.67 -4.07 28.17
C ASP A 472 -13.40 -3.40 26.98
N ARG A 473 -12.68 -2.62 26.17
CA ARG A 473 -13.27 -1.79 25.11
C ARG A 473 -13.69 -2.63 23.91
N ILE A 474 -12.90 -3.63 23.55
CA ILE A 474 -13.24 -4.53 22.44
C ILE A 474 -14.36 -5.49 22.89
N ALA A 475 -14.25 -6.06 24.09
CA ALA A 475 -15.24 -6.93 24.70
C ALA A 475 -16.62 -6.26 24.84
N SER A 476 -16.68 -5.06 25.41
CA SER A 476 -17.94 -4.30 25.57
C SER A 476 -18.55 -3.86 24.24
N SER A 477 -17.76 -3.64 23.19
CA SER A 477 -18.29 -3.34 21.85
C SER A 477 -19.03 -4.53 21.21
N GLY A 478 -18.75 -5.76 21.65
CA GLY A 478 -19.26 -6.99 21.04
C GLY A 478 -18.69 -7.32 19.66
N LYS A 479 -17.95 -6.42 19.00
CA LYS A 479 -17.45 -6.56 17.62
C LYS A 479 -16.05 -7.20 17.56
N TRP A 480 -15.55 -7.41 16.34
CA TRP A 480 -14.15 -7.75 16.06
C TRP A 480 -13.35 -6.48 15.73
N PRO A 481 -12.05 -6.37 16.07
CA PRO A 481 -11.28 -5.16 15.80
C PRO A 481 -10.89 -5.00 14.32
N LEU A 482 -10.99 -3.75 13.85
CA LEU A 482 -10.51 -3.25 12.56
C LEU A 482 -9.32 -2.33 12.81
N LEU A 483 -8.17 -2.66 12.23
CA LEU A 483 -6.89 -1.99 12.42
C LEU A 483 -6.56 -1.15 11.19
N VAL A 484 -6.54 0.17 11.36
CA VAL A 484 -6.18 1.14 10.32
C VAL A 484 -4.72 1.55 10.51
N ASP A 485 -3.85 1.09 9.61
CA ASP A 485 -2.39 1.30 9.66
C ASP A 485 -1.79 1.68 8.30
N ARG A 486 -1.59 3.00 8.08
CA ARG A 486 -0.88 3.53 6.90
C ARG A 486 0.56 3.01 6.79
N SER A 487 1.18 2.55 7.89
CA SER A 487 2.62 2.26 7.97
C SER A 487 3.03 0.80 7.71
N LYS A 488 2.07 -0.13 7.56
CA LYS A 488 2.27 -1.59 7.38
C LYS A 488 2.99 -2.30 8.54
N GLN A 489 3.22 -1.61 9.66
CA GLN A 489 3.88 -2.15 10.83
C GLN A 489 2.99 -3.17 11.55
N VAL A 490 1.68 -2.96 11.58
CA VAL A 490 0.67 -3.86 12.18
C VAL A 490 0.60 -5.19 11.42
N ALA A 491 0.48 -5.15 10.09
CA ALA A 491 0.46 -6.35 9.25
C ALA A 491 1.74 -7.19 9.47
N THR A 492 2.89 -6.51 9.50
CA THR A 492 4.19 -7.13 9.77
C THR A 492 4.24 -7.74 11.17
N PHE A 493 3.83 -7.00 12.20
CA PHE A 493 3.79 -7.43 13.59
C PHE A 493 2.92 -8.68 13.78
N LEU A 494 1.68 -8.65 13.29
CA LEU A 494 0.72 -9.74 13.42
C LEU A 494 1.19 -11.01 12.69
N ARG A 495 1.85 -10.87 11.53
CA ARG A 495 2.41 -11.99 10.75
C ARG A 495 3.56 -12.72 11.45
N TYR A 496 4.33 -12.04 12.30
CA TYR A 496 5.37 -12.67 13.14
C TYR A 496 4.85 -13.12 14.52
N ARG A 497 3.58 -12.83 14.85
CA ARG A 497 2.89 -13.34 16.05
C ARG A 497 2.28 -14.72 15.76
N ASN A 498 1.76 -15.40 16.79
CA ASN A 498 1.12 -16.72 16.66
C ASN A 498 -0.33 -16.61 16.13
N THR A 499 -0.51 -15.89 15.01
CA THR A 499 -1.79 -15.73 14.31
C THR A 499 -1.86 -16.65 13.10
N ASN A 500 -3.02 -16.70 12.45
CA ASN A 500 -3.15 -17.25 11.11
C ASN A 500 -3.43 -16.09 10.15
N TYR A 501 -2.43 -15.71 9.36
CA TYR A 501 -2.46 -14.52 8.53
C TYR A 501 -2.84 -14.86 7.08
N VAL A 502 -3.82 -14.13 6.54
CA VAL A 502 -4.36 -14.26 5.19
C VAL A 502 -4.29 -12.89 4.50
N ASN A 503 -3.62 -12.81 3.36
CA ASN A 503 -3.64 -11.63 2.52
C ASN A 503 -4.85 -11.70 1.57
N MET A 504 -5.83 -10.82 1.74
CA MET A 504 -7.08 -10.83 0.96
C MET A 504 -6.91 -10.34 -0.48
N CYS A 505 -5.80 -9.66 -0.79
CA CYS A 505 -5.41 -9.31 -2.15
C CYS A 505 -4.68 -10.44 -2.90
N SER A 506 -4.22 -11.48 -2.19
CA SER A 506 -3.52 -12.63 -2.77
C SER A 506 -4.52 -13.63 -3.38
N PRO A 507 -4.49 -13.91 -4.69
CA PRO A 507 -5.35 -14.94 -5.30
C PRO A 507 -5.04 -16.34 -4.79
N TYR A 508 -3.83 -16.55 -4.27
CA TYR A 508 -3.37 -17.79 -3.68
C TYR A 508 -3.96 -18.00 -2.28
N ASP A 509 -3.97 -16.97 -1.42
CA ASP A 509 -4.51 -17.11 -0.05
C ASP A 509 -6.04 -17.05 -0.02
N THR A 510 -6.66 -16.34 -0.97
CA THR A 510 -8.12 -16.26 -1.14
C THR A 510 -8.75 -17.38 -1.98
N GLU A 511 -7.96 -18.38 -2.41
CA GLU A 511 -8.52 -19.61 -2.98
C GLU A 511 -9.48 -20.26 -1.98
N LYS A 512 -10.70 -20.57 -2.41
CA LYS A 512 -11.82 -21.01 -1.53
C LYS A 512 -11.41 -22.06 -0.51
N ASP A 513 -10.65 -23.07 -0.96
CA ASP A 513 -10.26 -24.19 -0.12
C ASP A 513 -9.16 -23.83 0.88
N ARG A 514 -8.28 -22.88 0.54
CA ARG A 514 -7.24 -22.34 1.42
C ARG A 514 -7.81 -21.40 2.46
N LEU A 515 -8.67 -20.46 2.06
CA LEU A 515 -9.35 -19.55 2.98
C LEU A 515 -10.21 -20.33 3.99
N ARG A 516 -10.92 -21.37 3.53
CA ARG A 516 -11.65 -22.32 4.39
C ARG A 516 -10.75 -23.06 5.37
N ILE A 517 -9.62 -23.62 4.91
CA ILE A 517 -8.65 -24.32 5.78
C ILE A 517 -7.99 -23.34 6.76
N ALA A 518 -7.72 -22.10 6.36
CA ALA A 518 -7.21 -21.06 7.24
C ALA A 518 -8.21 -20.74 8.36
N LEU A 519 -9.49 -20.52 8.02
CA LEU A 519 -10.55 -20.34 9.01
C LEU A 519 -10.66 -21.54 9.97
N LEU A 520 -10.76 -22.77 9.44
CA LEU A 520 -10.82 -24.00 10.25
C LEU A 520 -9.59 -24.21 11.15
N GLY A 521 -8.39 -23.94 10.63
CA GLY A 521 -7.14 -24.02 11.40
C GLY A 521 -7.10 -22.98 12.53
N SER A 522 -7.59 -21.77 12.27
CA SER A 522 -7.68 -20.70 13.27
C SER A 522 -8.63 -21.08 14.40
N ILE A 523 -9.83 -21.58 14.07
CA ILE A 523 -10.82 -22.08 15.04
C ILE A 523 -10.23 -23.24 15.83
N ARG A 524 -9.76 -24.30 15.16
CA ARG A 524 -9.25 -25.52 15.81
C ARG A 524 -8.12 -25.26 16.81
N TYR A 525 -7.15 -24.42 16.44
CA TYR A 525 -6.04 -24.07 17.32
C TYR A 525 -6.35 -22.88 18.23
N ALA A 526 -7.55 -22.29 18.14
CA ALA A 526 -7.95 -21.03 18.76
C ALA A 526 -6.87 -19.96 18.64
N LYS A 527 -6.42 -19.71 17.40
CA LYS A 527 -5.49 -18.64 17.03
C LYS A 527 -6.28 -17.51 16.39
N PRO A 528 -5.86 -16.24 16.56
CA PRO A 528 -6.49 -15.15 15.83
C PRO A 528 -6.32 -15.32 14.31
N LEU A 529 -7.42 -15.16 13.57
CA LEU A 529 -7.42 -15.06 12.11
C LEU A 529 -7.20 -13.59 11.73
N VAL A 530 -6.15 -13.31 10.95
CA VAL A 530 -5.81 -11.96 10.49
C VAL A 530 -6.11 -11.87 9.00
N LEU A 531 -6.98 -10.92 8.64
CA LEU A 531 -7.41 -10.65 7.27
C LEU A 531 -6.81 -9.30 6.86
N ASP A 532 -5.76 -9.33 6.03
CA ASP A 532 -5.08 -8.13 5.55
C ASP A 532 -5.66 -7.71 4.19
N LEU A 533 -6.32 -6.55 4.18
CA LEU A 533 -6.98 -5.95 3.02
C LEU A 533 -6.06 -5.09 2.16
N MET A 534 -4.83 -4.85 2.63
CA MET A 534 -3.88 -3.93 2.00
C MET A 534 -4.51 -2.54 1.80
N ASP A 535 -4.47 -2.01 0.58
CA ASP A 535 -4.90 -0.67 0.20
C ASP A 535 -6.24 -0.64 -0.59
N VAL A 536 -7.05 -1.70 -0.49
CA VAL A 536 -8.24 -1.97 -1.33
C VAL A 536 -9.55 -1.87 -0.55
N ASP A 537 -10.58 -1.30 -1.18
CA ASP A 537 -11.97 -1.19 -0.70
C ASP A 537 -12.52 -2.55 -0.22
N ALA A 538 -13.28 -2.55 0.87
CA ALA A 538 -13.11 -3.58 1.90
C ALA A 538 -14.32 -4.49 2.16
N SER A 539 -15.54 -3.94 2.22
CA SER A 539 -16.73 -4.70 2.65
C SER A 539 -17.07 -5.83 1.67
N THR A 540 -17.28 -5.46 0.40
CA THR A 540 -17.70 -6.38 -0.66
C THR A 540 -16.69 -7.49 -0.94
N LEU A 541 -15.38 -7.22 -0.84
CA LEU A 541 -14.33 -8.21 -1.08
C LEU A 541 -14.33 -9.32 -0.02
N LEU A 542 -14.52 -8.95 1.25
CA LEU A 542 -14.62 -9.92 2.35
C LEU A 542 -15.87 -10.80 2.20
N GLU A 543 -17.03 -10.16 1.99
CA GLU A 543 -18.31 -10.86 1.79
C GLU A 543 -18.24 -11.84 0.62
N ASP A 544 -17.82 -11.40 -0.56
CA ASP A 544 -17.70 -12.25 -1.75
C ASP A 544 -16.79 -13.46 -1.52
N ARG A 545 -15.65 -13.28 -0.85
CA ARG A 545 -14.66 -14.35 -0.67
C ARG A 545 -15.11 -15.41 0.33
N PHE A 546 -15.72 -15.02 1.45
CA PHE A 546 -16.27 -15.97 2.42
C PHE A 546 -17.58 -16.60 1.92
N ASN A 547 -18.49 -15.84 1.33
CA ASN A 547 -19.75 -16.36 0.80
C ASN A 547 -19.53 -17.29 -0.41
N ALA A 548 -18.42 -17.12 -1.15
CA ALA A 548 -18.00 -18.06 -2.18
C ALA A 548 -17.55 -19.45 -1.66
N ILE A 549 -17.25 -19.60 -0.36
CA ILE A 549 -17.04 -20.92 0.29
C ILE A 549 -18.39 -21.55 0.62
N GLN A 550 -19.25 -20.79 1.31
CA GLN A 550 -20.59 -21.19 1.75
C GLN A 550 -21.44 -19.92 1.93
N PRO A 551 -22.72 -19.90 1.52
CA PRO A 551 -23.61 -18.75 1.75
C PRO A 551 -23.64 -18.31 3.21
N ASP A 552 -23.74 -16.99 3.42
CA ASP A 552 -23.83 -16.32 4.72
C ASP A 552 -22.67 -16.60 5.69
N LEU A 553 -21.56 -17.20 5.21
CA LEU A 553 -20.41 -17.52 6.05
C LEU A 553 -19.76 -16.27 6.66
N PHE A 554 -19.73 -15.16 5.91
CA PHE A 554 -19.16 -13.92 6.43
C PHE A 554 -20.00 -13.34 7.58
N ILE A 555 -21.32 -13.26 7.40
CA ILE A 555 -22.26 -12.76 8.40
C ILE A 555 -22.17 -13.61 9.68
N ASN A 556 -22.06 -14.93 9.55
CA ASN A 556 -21.87 -15.83 10.68
C ASN A 556 -20.50 -15.72 11.37
N LEU A 557 -19.47 -15.25 10.66
CA LEU A 557 -18.15 -14.94 11.22
C LEU A 557 -18.15 -13.62 11.99
N VAL A 558 -18.74 -12.56 11.41
CA VAL A 558 -18.87 -11.23 12.03
C VAL A 558 -19.73 -11.29 13.28
N ASN A 559 -20.91 -11.93 13.20
CA ASN A 559 -21.84 -12.08 14.32
C ASN A 559 -21.42 -13.14 15.35
N LYS A 560 -20.22 -13.72 15.24
CA LYS A 560 -19.66 -14.74 16.15
C LYS A 560 -20.40 -16.10 16.17
N ASN A 561 -21.56 -16.21 15.53
CA ASN A 561 -22.37 -17.43 15.35
C ASN A 561 -21.55 -18.67 14.96
N ILE A 562 -20.49 -18.51 14.15
CA ILE A 562 -19.64 -19.64 13.73
C ILE A 562 -19.00 -20.41 14.89
N MET A 563 -18.82 -19.77 16.06
CA MET A 563 -18.29 -20.43 17.27
C MET A 563 -19.34 -21.30 17.95
N HIS A 564 -20.63 -20.96 17.87
CA HIS A 564 -21.71 -21.65 18.58
C HIS A 564 -22.21 -22.89 17.82
N ASP A 565 -22.88 -23.79 18.54
CA ASP A 565 -23.60 -24.98 18.04
C ASP A 565 -22.83 -25.86 17.02
N PHE A 566 -21.48 -25.86 17.11
CA PHE A 566 -20.61 -26.53 16.15
C PHE A 566 -20.84 -26.09 14.68
N CYS A 567 -21.29 -24.85 14.44
CA CYS A 567 -21.55 -24.32 13.09
C CYS A 567 -20.36 -24.49 12.13
N TYR A 568 -19.13 -24.35 12.64
CA TYR A 568 -17.89 -24.62 11.89
C TYR A 568 -17.76 -26.05 11.33
N SER A 569 -18.54 -27.02 11.83
CA SER A 569 -18.56 -28.39 11.29
C SER A 569 -19.02 -28.46 9.84
N THR A 570 -19.86 -27.51 9.39
CA THR A 570 -20.32 -27.40 7.99
C THR A 570 -19.18 -27.13 7.00
N LEU A 571 -18.08 -26.54 7.49
CA LEU A 571 -16.89 -26.28 6.69
C LEU A 571 -15.98 -27.51 6.53
N ILE A 572 -16.14 -28.54 7.37
CA ILE A 572 -15.29 -29.74 7.36
C ILE A 572 -15.73 -30.66 6.21
N ARG A 573 -14.77 -31.07 5.38
CA ARG A 573 -15.01 -31.94 4.21
C ARG A 573 -14.43 -33.34 4.45
N LYS A 574 -14.92 -34.31 3.69
CA LYS A 574 -14.48 -35.72 3.78
C LYS A 574 -13.05 -35.96 3.28
N GLU A 575 -12.52 -35.00 2.52
CA GLU A 575 -11.17 -35.00 1.99
C GLU A 575 -10.16 -34.29 2.90
N ASP A 576 -10.61 -33.66 4.00
CA ASP A 576 -9.73 -33.09 5.01
C ASP A 576 -9.09 -34.20 5.85
N GLY A 577 -7.89 -33.97 6.38
CA GLY A 577 -7.16 -34.96 7.16
C GLY A 577 -7.79 -35.23 8.54
N GLU A 578 -7.41 -36.36 9.17
CA GLU A 578 -7.86 -36.79 10.51
C GLU A 578 -7.67 -35.71 11.58
N GLU A 579 -6.76 -34.77 11.35
CA GLU A 579 -6.53 -33.65 12.23
C GLU A 579 -7.72 -32.68 12.32
N TYR A 580 -8.64 -32.65 11.33
CA TYR A 580 -9.87 -31.86 11.33
C TYR A 580 -11.12 -32.64 11.79
N GLU A 581 -10.97 -33.81 12.42
CA GLU A 581 -12.10 -34.47 13.08
C GLU A 581 -12.74 -33.57 14.17
N LEU A 582 -14.06 -33.59 14.28
CA LEU A 582 -14.82 -32.77 15.25
C LEU A 582 -14.33 -32.93 16.70
N LYS A 583 -13.84 -34.12 17.07
CA LYS A 583 -13.27 -34.43 18.40
C LYS A 583 -11.95 -33.68 18.70
N ARG A 584 -11.30 -33.08 17.70
CA ARG A 584 -10.04 -32.33 17.82
C ARG A 584 -10.27 -30.84 18.07
N PHE A 585 -11.51 -30.37 18.05
CA PHE A 585 -11.90 -29.02 18.41
C PHE A 585 -12.24 -28.96 19.90
N ASN A 586 -11.80 -27.90 20.59
CA ASN A 586 -12.10 -27.67 22.00
C ASN A 586 -12.94 -26.40 22.12
N GLN A 587 -14.23 -26.56 22.38
CA GLN A 587 -15.20 -25.47 22.39
C GLN A 587 -14.84 -24.35 23.37
N ALA A 588 -14.57 -24.68 24.64
CA ALA A 588 -14.21 -23.70 25.65
C ALA A 588 -12.98 -22.86 25.26
N ARG A 589 -12.00 -23.48 24.58
CA ARG A 589 -10.81 -22.78 24.08
C ARG A 589 -11.12 -21.90 22.86
N ILE A 590 -12.08 -22.29 22.01
CA ILE A 590 -12.54 -21.48 20.88
C ILE A 590 -13.20 -20.21 21.43
N ASP A 591 -14.16 -20.37 22.34
CA ASP A 591 -14.93 -19.27 22.93
C ASP A 591 -14.03 -18.26 23.67
N GLU A 592 -12.94 -18.70 24.31
CA GLU A 592 -12.02 -17.85 25.07
C GLU A 592 -10.91 -17.18 24.22
N HIS A 593 -10.49 -17.77 23.10
CA HIS A 593 -9.26 -17.35 22.39
C HIS A 593 -9.37 -17.13 20.88
N PHE A 594 -10.42 -17.62 20.21
CA PHE A 594 -10.59 -17.33 18.79
C PHE A 594 -10.99 -15.87 18.60
N LYS A 595 -10.23 -15.13 17.78
CA LYS A 595 -10.50 -13.73 17.42
C LYS A 595 -10.31 -13.54 15.92
N VAL A 596 -11.05 -12.60 15.32
CA VAL A 596 -10.82 -12.15 13.93
C VAL A 596 -10.30 -10.73 13.99
N TYR A 597 -9.18 -10.45 13.30
CA TYR A 597 -8.60 -9.11 13.17
C TYR A 597 -8.61 -8.74 11.68
N VAL A 598 -9.19 -7.58 11.34
CA VAL A 598 -9.11 -7.02 9.99
C VAL A 598 -8.05 -5.93 9.99
N VAL A 599 -7.18 -5.91 8.99
CA VAL A 599 -6.13 -4.89 8.82
C VAL A 599 -6.34 -4.19 7.49
N THR A 600 -6.32 -2.86 7.48
CA THR A 600 -6.36 -2.03 6.27
C THR A 600 -5.31 -0.92 6.35
N GLN A 601 -4.76 -0.56 5.19
CA GLN A 601 -3.89 0.60 5.01
C GLN A 601 -4.68 1.82 4.54
N ASP A 602 -5.94 1.63 4.13
CA ASP A 602 -6.79 2.73 3.73
C ASP A 602 -7.21 3.57 4.96
N PRO A 603 -7.01 4.91 4.94
CA PRO A 603 -7.34 5.76 6.07
C PRO A 603 -8.85 5.96 6.31
N TYR A 604 -9.70 5.70 5.32
CA TYR A 604 -11.14 5.97 5.37
C TYR A 604 -11.92 4.72 4.91
N PRO A 605 -11.78 3.58 5.62
CA PRO A 605 -12.46 2.35 5.27
C PRO A 605 -13.98 2.53 5.22
N ASP A 606 -14.63 1.79 4.33
CA ASP A 606 -16.07 1.86 4.07
C ASP A 606 -16.92 1.90 5.35
N ASP A 607 -17.95 2.77 5.38
CA ASP A 607 -18.84 2.93 6.54
C ASP A 607 -19.49 1.60 6.95
N GLU A 608 -19.75 0.68 6.00
CA GLU A 608 -20.20 -0.69 6.25
C GLU A 608 -19.20 -1.46 7.12
N LEU A 609 -17.90 -1.41 6.78
CA LEU A 609 -16.84 -2.09 7.53
C LEU A 609 -16.67 -1.48 8.93
N VAL A 610 -16.71 -0.14 9.02
CA VAL A 610 -16.67 0.58 10.31
C VAL A 610 -17.91 0.27 11.16
N SER A 611 -19.06 0.00 10.54
CA SER A 611 -20.28 -0.41 11.26
C SER A 611 -20.20 -1.85 11.78
N GLN A 612 -19.55 -2.77 11.06
CA GLN A 612 -19.47 -4.19 11.41
C GLN A 612 -18.34 -4.49 12.42
N PHE A 613 -17.23 -3.72 12.38
CA PHE A 613 -16.04 -3.93 13.21
C PHE A 613 -15.85 -2.80 14.24
N PHE A 614 -14.87 -2.94 15.14
CA PHE A 614 -14.47 -1.92 16.12
C PHE A 614 -13.21 -1.20 15.63
N PRO A 615 -13.28 0.10 15.24
CA PRO A 615 -12.17 0.79 14.60
C PRO A 615 -11.06 1.19 15.59
N ILE A 616 -9.83 0.84 15.24
CA ILE A 616 -8.59 1.13 15.96
C ILE A 616 -7.62 1.80 15.00
N GLN A 617 -7.27 3.06 15.26
CA GLN A 617 -6.28 3.81 14.49
C GLN A 617 -4.88 3.57 15.05
N VAL A 618 -3.98 3.03 14.23
CA VAL A 618 -2.59 2.81 14.65
C VAL A 618 -1.72 3.97 14.21
N LEU A 619 -1.12 4.66 15.19
CA LEU A 619 -0.28 5.82 14.94
C LEU A 619 1.14 5.39 14.53
N PRO A 620 1.72 6.01 13.47
CA PRO A 620 3.09 5.72 13.06
C PRO A 620 4.09 6.19 14.12
N ALA A 621 5.20 5.45 14.25
CA ALA A 621 6.23 5.73 15.25
C ALA A 621 6.85 7.14 15.07
N GLY A 622 6.41 8.09 15.89
CA GLY A 622 6.85 9.49 15.85
C GLY A 622 5.71 10.50 16.03
N ALA A 623 4.45 10.12 15.75
CA ALA A 623 3.29 10.93 16.11
C ALA A 623 3.04 10.85 17.63
N SER A 624 2.80 11.98 18.30
CA SER A 624 2.28 11.98 19.67
C SER A 624 0.79 11.64 19.69
N LEU A 625 0.35 11.00 20.79
CA LEU A 625 -1.07 10.77 21.09
C LEU A 625 -1.81 12.09 21.39
#